data_AF-A0A5A5RKQ8-F1
#
_entry.id   AF-A0A5A5RKQ8-F1
#
_cell.length_a   1.000
_cell.length_b   1.000
_cell.length_c   1.000
_cell.angle_alpha   90.00
_cell.angle_beta   90.00
_cell.angle_gamma   90.00
#
_symmetry.space_group_name_H-M   'P 1'
#
loop_
_entity.id
_entity.type
_entity.pdbx_description
1 polymer ?
#
loop_
_entity_poly.entity_id
_entity_poly.type
_entity_poly.pdbx_seq_one_letter_code
_entity_poly.pdbx_strand_id
1 'polypeptide(L)'
;MSVSIRVSSLITPVHCITQTEEPELLSEILPSINPQLKLSQSLDKKLNLFLELIKSHRCLIILDDLQSLFDSKKLAGNYQKEYQDYQLLFKSIAEVNHQSCLLLLSQEKPIDTTFWVHKNKFIKTLIIEGLGEDAIEILRHHNLLNEDSWEALIKCYQGHPLWLELVASFIQETFLGKVADFLEIKYPIAEETLEQTLLSILQSLTESEKLMLTELANFNQPISIKEMIDQTSLAYTDSLKVIQSLIRRIIVAKDENALLCLNPVFKAYVINHQI
;
A
#
# COMPACT_ATOMS: atom_id res chain seq x y z
N MET A 1 -8.99 -10.76 -4.51
CA MET A 1 -7.59 -10.54 -4.09
C MET A 1 -7.35 -11.36 -2.83
N SER A 2 -6.30 -12.17 -2.79
CA SER A 2 -5.98 -13.08 -1.69
C SER A 2 -4.77 -12.56 -0.92
N VAL A 3 -4.81 -12.60 0.42
CA VAL A 3 -3.62 -12.39 1.27
C VAL A 3 -2.68 -13.58 1.08
N SER A 4 -1.40 -13.33 0.78
CA SER A 4 -0.39 -14.39 0.73
C SER A 4 0.31 -14.49 2.07
N ILE A 5 0.39 -15.70 2.63
CA ILE A 5 1.00 -15.93 3.94
C ILE A 5 2.28 -16.72 3.74
N ARG A 6 3.38 -16.21 4.31
CA ARG A 6 4.63 -16.97 4.42
C ARG A 6 5.01 -17.10 5.88
N VAL A 7 5.09 -18.35 6.35
CA VAL A 7 5.57 -18.67 7.69
C VAL A 7 6.93 -19.36 7.57
N SER A 8 7.93 -18.79 8.24
CA SER A 8 9.25 -19.42 8.38
C SER A 8 9.53 -19.65 9.86
N SER A 9 9.88 -20.90 10.21
CA SER A 9 10.44 -21.26 11.50
C SER A 9 11.89 -21.69 11.31
N LEU A 10 12.75 -21.53 12.32
CA LEU A 10 14.18 -21.90 12.22
C LEU A 10 14.43 -23.40 12.05
N ILE A 11 13.38 -24.22 12.01
CA ILE A 11 13.44 -25.69 12.02
C ILE A 11 12.69 -26.29 10.81
N THR A 12 12.01 -25.50 9.96
CA THR A 12 11.23 -26.01 8.82
C THR A 12 11.30 -25.13 7.56
N PRO A 13 11.05 -25.69 6.35
CA PRO A 13 11.05 -24.95 5.10
C PRO A 13 10.01 -23.81 5.10
N VAL A 14 10.29 -22.76 4.33
CA VAL A 14 9.32 -21.67 4.08
C VAL A 14 8.13 -22.25 3.32
N HIS A 15 6.95 -22.23 3.93
CA HIS A 15 5.70 -22.58 3.24
C HIS A 15 5.03 -21.28 2.75
N CYS A 16 4.88 -21.15 1.43
CA CYS A 16 4.03 -20.14 0.82
C CYS A 16 2.60 -20.70 0.77
N ILE A 17 1.66 -20.04 1.43
CA ILE A 17 0.24 -20.36 1.35
C ILE A 17 -0.38 -19.25 0.49
N THR A 18 -0.83 -19.64 -0.70
CA THR A 18 -1.57 -18.77 -1.61
C THR A 18 -2.92 -19.42 -1.86
N GLN A 19 -3.99 -18.68 -1.57
CA GLN A 19 -5.43 -18.94 -1.81
C GLN A 19 -6.22 -19.27 -0.54
N THR A 20 -7.24 -18.45 -0.23
CA THR A 20 -8.52 -18.92 0.33
C THR A 20 -9.64 -17.89 0.15
N GLU A 21 -10.84 -18.41 -0.14
CA GLU A 21 -12.11 -17.69 -0.28
C GLU A 21 -12.93 -17.65 1.04
N GLU A 22 -12.40 -18.09 2.19
CA GLU A 22 -13.06 -17.95 3.51
C GLU A 22 -12.04 -17.71 4.64
N PRO A 23 -12.34 -16.87 5.65
CA PRO A 23 -11.35 -16.41 6.62
C PRO A 23 -11.23 -17.34 7.83
N GLU A 24 -10.21 -18.19 7.84
CA GLU A 24 -9.59 -18.57 9.10
C GLU A 24 -8.07 -18.60 8.92
N LEU A 25 -7.44 -17.42 8.87
CA LEU A 25 -5.98 -17.27 8.87
C LEU A 25 -5.28 -18.17 9.88
N LEU A 26 -5.86 -18.30 11.07
CA LEU A 26 -5.36 -19.18 12.11
C LEU A 26 -5.40 -20.65 11.71
N SER A 27 -6.40 -21.09 10.96
CA SER A 27 -6.47 -22.45 10.41
C SER A 27 -5.41 -22.73 9.35
N GLU A 28 -4.83 -21.70 8.72
CA GLU A 28 -3.70 -21.85 7.79
C GLU A 28 -2.34 -21.73 8.48
N ILE A 29 -2.20 -20.78 9.40
CA ILE A 29 -0.95 -20.52 10.12
C ILE A 29 -0.67 -21.62 11.14
N LEU A 30 -1.68 -22.07 11.91
CA LEU A 30 -1.48 -23.01 13.01
C LEU A 30 -0.85 -24.34 12.55
N PRO A 31 -1.32 -25.01 11.47
CA PRO A 31 -0.67 -26.22 10.96
C PRO A 31 0.75 -25.97 10.45
N SER A 32 1.03 -24.78 9.93
CA SER A 32 2.35 -24.42 9.41
C SER A 32 3.39 -24.27 10.53
N ILE A 33 2.95 -23.86 11.73
CA ILE A 33 3.81 -23.77 12.92
C ILE A 33 3.85 -25.12 13.66
N ASN A 34 2.72 -25.83 13.75
CA ASN A 34 2.63 -27.16 14.36
C ASN A 34 1.66 -28.06 13.58
N PRO A 35 2.16 -28.94 12.68
CA PRO A 35 1.37 -29.77 11.79
C PRO A 35 0.45 -30.79 12.47
N GLN A 36 0.65 -31.09 13.75
CA GLN A 36 -0.10 -32.10 14.49
C GLN A 36 -1.38 -31.54 15.13
N LEU A 37 -1.68 -30.25 14.91
CA LEU A 37 -2.82 -29.58 15.52
C LEU A 37 -4.16 -29.98 14.89
N LYS A 38 -5.09 -30.43 15.73
CA LYS A 38 -6.49 -30.66 15.34
C LYS A 38 -7.27 -29.34 15.39
N LEU A 39 -7.64 -28.83 14.22
CA LEU A 39 -8.40 -27.59 14.01
C LEU A 39 -9.91 -27.85 14.11
N SER A 40 -10.43 -28.01 15.33
CA SER A 40 -11.88 -28.10 15.58
C SER A 40 -12.32 -27.22 16.76
N GLN A 41 -11.65 -26.09 16.93
CA GLN A 41 -11.74 -25.26 18.13
C GLN A 41 -12.37 -23.90 17.81
N SER A 42 -12.99 -23.24 18.79
CA SER A 42 -13.48 -21.87 18.65
C SER A 42 -12.34 -20.88 18.33
N LEU A 43 -12.69 -19.71 17.77
CA LEU A 43 -11.72 -18.66 17.44
C LEU A 43 -10.82 -18.30 18.63
N ASP A 44 -11.39 -18.07 19.81
CA ASP A 44 -10.62 -17.74 21.02
C ASP A 44 -9.58 -18.81 21.38
N LYS A 45 -9.91 -20.09 21.16
CA LYS A 45 -8.98 -21.20 21.43
C LYS A 45 -7.87 -21.25 20.39
N LYS A 46 -8.20 -21.05 19.10
CA LYS A 46 -7.22 -20.94 18.01
C LYS A 46 -6.27 -19.77 18.25
N LEU A 47 -6.80 -18.63 18.68
CA LEU A 47 -6.02 -17.43 18.98
C LEU A 47 -5.07 -17.65 20.16
N ASN A 48 -5.57 -18.16 21.29
CA ASN A 48 -4.73 -18.46 22.45
C ASN A 48 -3.61 -19.45 22.11
N LEU A 49 -3.95 -20.51 21.38
CA LEU A 49 -2.98 -21.49 20.91
C LEU A 49 -1.91 -20.86 20.01
N PHE A 50 -2.32 -20.01 19.07
CA PHE A 50 -1.39 -19.29 18.21
C PHE A 50 -0.45 -18.39 19.03
N LEU A 51 -0.97 -17.65 20.00
CA LEU A 51 -0.16 -16.80 20.88
C LEU A 51 0.85 -17.64 21.69
N GLU A 52 0.46 -18.81 22.21
CA GLU A 52 1.38 -19.72 22.89
C GLU A 52 2.47 -20.28 21.97
N LEU A 53 2.13 -20.56 20.70
CA LEU A 53 3.11 -21.01 19.71
C LEU A 53 4.14 -19.93 19.39
N ILE A 54 3.72 -18.70 19.09
CA ILE A 54 4.66 -17.61 18.76
C ILE A 54 5.50 -17.14 19.95
N LYS A 55 5.06 -17.44 21.19
CA LYS A 55 5.84 -17.25 22.42
C LYS A 55 6.90 -18.33 22.60
N SER A 56 6.53 -19.59 22.35
CA SER A 56 7.42 -20.75 22.56
C SER A 56 8.38 -21.00 21.39
N HIS A 57 8.06 -20.49 20.21
CA HIS A 57 8.86 -20.64 19.00
C HIS A 57 9.22 -19.27 18.42
N ARG A 58 10.42 -19.17 17.83
CA ARG A 58 10.82 -17.98 17.08
C ARG A 58 10.41 -18.15 15.61
N CYS A 59 9.33 -17.46 15.23
CA CYS A 59 8.76 -17.47 13.88
C CYS A 59 8.95 -16.10 13.21
N LEU A 60 9.14 -16.11 11.89
CA LEU A 60 8.89 -14.94 11.03
C LEU A 60 7.60 -15.21 10.24
N ILE A 61 6.59 -14.38 10.46
CA ILE A 61 5.30 -14.46 9.79
C ILE A 61 5.19 -13.23 8.88
N ILE A 62 5.01 -13.45 7.59
CA ILE A 62 4.85 -12.39 6.60
C ILE A 62 3.44 -12.51 6.02
N LEU A 63 2.66 -11.43 6.14
CA LEU A 63 1.36 -11.29 5.50
C LEU A 63 1.49 -10.26 4.39
N ASP A 64 1.32 -10.72 3.16
CA ASP A 64 1.37 -9.90 1.97
C ASP A 64 -0.03 -9.51 1.50
N ASP A 65 -0.13 -8.36 0.84
CA ASP A 65 -1.39 -7.78 0.36
C ASP A 65 -2.45 -7.53 1.45
N LEU A 66 -2.05 -7.04 2.63
CA LEU A 66 -2.98 -6.80 3.74
C LEU A 66 -4.16 -5.89 3.36
N GLN A 67 -4.00 -5.04 2.36
CA GLN A 67 -5.05 -4.13 1.88
C GLN A 67 -6.28 -4.86 1.37
N SER A 68 -6.15 -6.14 0.97
CA SER A 68 -7.30 -6.94 0.55
C SER A 68 -8.27 -7.25 1.69
N LEU A 69 -7.84 -7.08 2.96
CA LEU A 69 -8.70 -7.22 4.13
C LEU A 69 -9.56 -5.98 4.41
N PHE A 70 -9.25 -4.86 3.77
CA PHE A 70 -9.94 -3.60 4.01
C PHE A 70 -11.18 -3.45 3.14
N ASP A 71 -12.15 -2.72 3.68
CA ASP A 71 -13.42 -2.47 3.06
C ASP A 71 -13.28 -1.41 1.96
N SER A 72 -13.34 -1.87 0.71
CA SER A 72 -13.40 -0.99 -0.44
C SER A 72 -14.62 -0.08 -0.32
N LYS A 73 -14.49 1.21 -0.65
CA LYS A 73 -15.54 2.22 -0.45
C LYS A 73 -15.78 2.63 1.01
N LYS A 74 -14.83 2.36 1.90
CA LYS A 74 -14.69 3.07 3.18
C LYS A 74 -13.36 3.80 3.24
N LEU A 75 -13.28 4.73 4.20
CA LEU A 75 -12.02 5.37 4.53
C LEU A 75 -10.98 4.33 4.94
N ALA A 76 -9.73 4.63 4.68
CA ALA A 76 -8.63 3.70 4.72
C ALA A 76 -8.34 3.14 6.12
N GLY A 77 -8.00 1.85 6.14
CA GLY A 77 -7.60 1.04 7.26
C GLY A 77 -8.76 0.31 7.93
N ASN A 78 -9.99 0.45 7.44
CA ASN A 78 -11.17 -0.22 7.99
C ASN A 78 -11.30 -1.63 7.39
N TYR A 79 -11.35 -2.64 8.25
CA TYR A 79 -11.53 -4.03 7.84
C TYR A 79 -12.94 -4.29 7.30
N GLN A 80 -13.07 -5.22 6.34
CA GLN A 80 -14.36 -5.80 5.95
C GLN A 80 -14.98 -6.55 7.14
N LYS A 81 -16.29 -6.79 7.09
CA LYS A 81 -17.02 -7.38 8.22
C LYS A 81 -16.59 -8.83 8.49
N GLU A 82 -16.34 -9.57 7.42
CA GLU A 82 -15.83 -10.94 7.40
C GLU A 82 -14.37 -11.04 7.86
N TYR A 83 -13.61 -9.94 7.88
CA TYR A 83 -12.19 -9.93 8.23
C TYR A 83 -11.88 -9.25 9.57
N GLN A 84 -12.89 -9.01 10.40
CA GLN A 84 -12.70 -8.42 11.74
C GLN A 84 -11.81 -9.29 12.65
N ASP A 85 -11.79 -10.60 12.43
CA ASP A 85 -10.95 -11.53 13.20
C ASP A 85 -9.45 -11.25 13.01
N TYR A 86 -9.04 -10.69 11.86
CA TYR A 86 -7.66 -10.26 11.63
C TYR A 86 -7.29 -9.06 12.52
N GLN A 87 -8.22 -8.12 12.70
CA GLN A 87 -8.01 -6.98 13.60
C GLN A 87 -7.77 -7.47 15.05
N LEU A 88 -8.56 -8.43 15.51
CA LEU A 88 -8.38 -9.06 16.82
C LEU A 88 -7.05 -9.81 16.94
N LEU A 89 -6.65 -10.53 15.90
CA LEU A 89 -5.37 -11.22 15.85
C LEU A 89 -4.19 -10.24 15.99
N PHE A 90 -4.15 -9.18 15.16
CA PHE A 90 -3.05 -8.21 15.19
C PHE A 90 -2.98 -7.47 16.51
N LYS A 91 -4.14 -7.08 17.06
CA LYS A 91 -4.21 -6.49 18.40
C LYS A 91 -3.64 -7.45 19.46
N SER A 92 -3.99 -8.72 19.41
CA SER A 92 -3.53 -9.71 20.39
C SER A 92 -2.03 -9.97 20.29
N ILE A 93 -1.47 -10.02 19.08
CA ILE A 93 -0.03 -10.11 18.84
C ILE A 93 0.68 -8.86 19.40
N ALA A 94 0.14 -7.68 19.10
CA ALA A 94 0.69 -6.40 19.56
C ALA A 94 0.73 -6.24 21.09
N GLU A 95 -0.20 -6.89 21.80
CA GLU A 95 -0.37 -6.76 23.26
C GLU A 95 0.40 -7.83 24.07
N VAL A 96 0.93 -8.89 23.44
CA VAL A 96 1.70 -9.93 24.15
C VAL A 96 3.20 -9.85 23.85
N ASN A 97 4.02 -10.16 24.85
CA ASN A 97 5.45 -10.38 24.64
C ASN A 97 5.68 -11.75 24.02
N HIS A 98 6.33 -11.80 22.86
CA HIS A 98 6.68 -13.03 22.15
C HIS A 98 8.06 -12.89 21.49
N GLN A 99 8.68 -14.01 21.09
CA GLN A 99 10.00 -14.02 20.44
C GLN A 99 9.93 -14.00 18.90
N SER A 100 8.71 -14.09 18.36
CA SER A 100 8.44 -14.05 16.92
C SER A 100 8.39 -12.64 16.34
N CYS A 101 8.39 -12.54 15.01
CA CYS A 101 8.21 -11.30 14.25
C CYS A 101 7.04 -11.44 13.28
N LEU A 102 6.20 -10.41 13.21
CA LEU A 102 5.13 -10.28 12.22
C LEU A 102 5.46 -9.10 11.29
N LEU A 103 5.57 -9.38 9.99
CA LEU A 103 5.73 -8.38 8.94
C LEU A 103 4.44 -8.29 8.14
N LEU A 104 3.86 -7.11 8.11
CA LEU A 104 2.66 -6.80 7.34
C LEU A 104 3.06 -5.95 6.15
N LEU A 105 2.84 -6.46 4.94
CA LEU A 105 3.06 -5.73 3.70
C LEU A 105 1.71 -5.22 3.18
N SER A 106 1.64 -3.92 2.90
CA SER A 106 0.40 -3.32 2.45
C SER A 106 0.62 -2.02 1.69
N GLN A 107 -0.27 -1.77 0.73
CA GLN A 107 -0.43 -0.46 0.09
C GLN A 107 -1.26 0.51 0.93
N GLU A 108 -1.91 0.02 2.00
CA GLU A 108 -2.79 0.78 2.86
C GLU A 108 -2.50 0.52 4.33
N LYS A 109 -2.35 1.58 5.12
CA LYS A 109 -2.04 1.43 6.55
C LYS A 109 -3.30 1.06 7.37
N PRO A 110 -3.28 0.01 8.21
CA PRO A 110 -4.39 -0.32 9.11
C PRO A 110 -4.74 0.85 10.04
N ILE A 111 -6.04 1.02 10.33
CA ILE A 111 -6.52 2.13 11.16
C ILE A 111 -5.95 2.09 12.59
N ASP A 112 -5.72 0.89 13.12
CA ASP A 112 -5.27 0.65 14.48
C ASP A 112 -3.76 0.85 14.68
N THR A 113 -3.00 1.04 13.59
CA THR A 113 -1.53 1.09 13.68
C THR A 113 -1.05 2.17 14.65
N THR A 114 -1.69 3.34 14.69
CA THR A 114 -1.34 4.41 15.63
C THR A 114 -1.53 3.98 17.08
N PHE A 115 -2.60 3.23 17.37
CA PHE A 115 -2.87 2.71 18.70
C PHE A 115 -1.86 1.63 19.10
N TRP A 116 -1.55 0.71 18.19
CA TRP A 116 -0.56 -0.34 18.40
C TRP A 116 0.84 0.24 18.70
N VAL A 117 1.31 1.22 17.91
CA VAL A 117 2.62 1.85 18.11
C VAL A 117 2.72 2.58 19.45
N HIS A 118 1.63 3.19 19.93
CA HIS A 118 1.60 3.83 21.25
C HIS A 118 1.71 2.82 22.39
N LYS A 119 1.09 1.64 22.25
CA LYS A 119 1.12 0.60 23.29
C LYS A 119 2.42 -0.21 23.29
N ASN A 120 3.00 -0.43 22.12
CA ASN A 120 4.16 -1.30 21.96
C ASN A 120 5.22 -0.65 21.07
N LYS A 121 6.33 -0.23 21.68
CA LYS A 121 7.46 0.44 21.01
C LYS A 121 8.17 -0.41 19.96
N PHE A 122 7.96 -1.73 19.96
CA PHE A 122 8.54 -2.66 18.99
C PHE A 122 7.76 -2.70 17.68
N ILE A 123 6.56 -2.10 17.63
CA ILE A 123 5.79 -1.97 16.41
C ILE A 123 6.35 -0.79 15.63
N LYS A 124 6.79 -1.08 14.40
CA LYS A 124 7.40 -0.11 13.49
C LYS A 124 6.64 -0.12 12.18
N THR A 125 6.65 1.02 11.49
CA THR A 125 6.16 1.16 10.13
C THR A 125 7.31 1.67 9.27
N LEU A 126 7.54 1.02 8.14
CA LEU A 126 8.44 1.48 7.10
C LEU A 126 7.58 1.80 5.88
N ILE A 127 7.66 3.03 5.37
CA ILE A 127 7.12 3.38 4.05
C ILE A 127 8.23 3.12 3.05
N ILE A 128 7.94 2.33 2.03
CA ILE A 128 8.89 2.04 0.96
C ILE A 128 8.76 3.16 -0.07
N GLU A 129 9.83 3.93 -0.23
CA GLU A 129 9.92 4.97 -1.25
C GLU A 129 10.35 4.36 -2.59
N GLY A 130 10.14 5.10 -3.68
CA GLY A 130 10.64 4.67 -4.99
C GLY A 130 12.16 4.70 -5.08
N LEU A 131 12.68 4.11 -6.15
CA LEU A 131 14.10 4.10 -6.45
C LEU A 131 14.62 5.53 -6.67
N GLY A 132 15.77 5.84 -6.07
CA GLY A 132 16.53 7.05 -6.37
C GLY A 132 17.34 6.86 -7.65
N GLU A 133 18.65 7.08 -7.57
CA GLU A 133 19.56 6.93 -8.71
C GLU A 133 19.55 5.52 -9.32
N ASP A 134 19.25 4.48 -8.52
CA ASP A 134 19.15 3.09 -9.01
C ASP A 134 18.08 2.91 -10.10
N ALA A 135 17.10 3.81 -10.21
CA ALA A 135 16.09 3.82 -11.27
C ALA A 135 16.70 3.99 -12.68
N ILE A 136 17.89 4.58 -12.78
CA ILE A 136 18.63 4.78 -14.03
C ILE A 136 18.90 3.43 -14.72
N GLU A 137 19.13 2.36 -13.95
CA GLU A 137 19.39 1.03 -14.53
C GLU A 137 18.18 0.47 -15.29
N ILE A 138 16.96 0.76 -14.84
CA ILE A 138 15.72 0.39 -15.54
C ILE A 138 15.70 1.07 -16.91
N LEU A 139 15.90 2.40 -16.94
CA LEU A 139 15.85 3.18 -18.19
C LEU A 139 16.95 2.73 -19.17
N ARG A 140 18.14 2.42 -18.66
CA ARG A 140 19.25 1.88 -19.47
C ARG A 140 18.94 0.50 -20.03
N HIS A 141 18.35 -0.39 -19.23
CA HIS A 141 17.96 -1.74 -19.66
C HIS A 141 17.03 -1.71 -20.89
N HIS A 142 16.13 -0.71 -20.94
CA HIS A 142 15.21 -0.49 -22.05
C HIS A 142 15.82 0.26 -23.25
N ASN A 143 17.11 0.61 -23.21
CA ASN A 143 17.81 1.38 -24.25
C ASN A 143 17.18 2.74 -24.56
N LEU A 144 16.66 3.41 -23.53
CA LEU A 144 16.12 4.76 -23.69
C LEU A 144 17.23 5.76 -24.07
N LEU A 145 16.83 6.82 -24.74
CA LEU A 145 17.66 7.94 -25.17
C LEU A 145 17.41 9.15 -24.26
N ASN A 146 18.13 10.25 -24.49
CA ASN A 146 18.02 11.50 -23.72
C ASN A 146 18.28 11.29 -22.22
N GLU A 147 19.48 10.81 -21.86
CA GLU A 147 19.89 10.59 -20.46
C GLU A 147 19.75 11.86 -19.60
N ASP A 148 19.91 13.04 -20.19
CA ASP A 148 19.69 14.34 -19.57
C ASP A 148 18.23 14.58 -19.13
N SER A 149 17.28 13.82 -19.68
CA SER A 149 15.85 13.85 -19.33
C SER A 149 15.43 12.74 -18.35
N TRP A 150 16.32 11.81 -17.99
CA TRP A 150 15.96 10.65 -17.17
C TRP A 150 15.56 11.03 -15.74
N GLU A 151 16.22 12.00 -15.13
CA GLU A 151 15.85 12.47 -13.79
C GLU A 151 14.41 13.00 -13.76
N ALA A 152 13.99 13.74 -14.80
CA ALA A 152 12.63 14.23 -14.91
C ALA A 152 11.63 13.08 -15.05
N LEU A 153 11.93 12.05 -15.84
CA LEU A 153 11.10 10.86 -15.96
C LEU A 153 10.99 10.10 -14.63
N ILE A 154 12.12 9.86 -13.95
CA ILE A 154 12.16 9.21 -12.64
C ILE A 154 11.31 9.99 -11.64
N LYS A 155 11.41 11.32 -11.62
CA LYS A 155 10.60 12.19 -10.77
C LYS A 155 9.11 12.13 -11.10
N CYS A 156 8.73 12.09 -12.39
CA CYS A 156 7.35 11.94 -12.82
C CYS A 156 6.70 10.65 -12.29
N TYR A 157 7.45 9.54 -12.29
CA TYR A 157 6.97 8.25 -11.78
C TYR A 157 7.41 7.96 -10.34
N GLN A 158 7.95 8.96 -9.63
CA GLN A 158 8.48 8.88 -8.27
C GLN A 158 9.41 7.69 -8.02
N GLY A 159 10.21 7.29 -9.01
CA GLY A 159 11.11 6.14 -8.88
C GLY A 159 10.42 4.79 -8.76
N HIS A 160 9.09 4.71 -8.97
CA HIS A 160 8.35 3.47 -8.77
C HIS A 160 8.82 2.40 -9.78
N PRO A 161 9.45 1.29 -9.34
CA PRO A 161 10.13 0.35 -10.24
C PRO A 161 9.21 -0.17 -11.35
N LEU A 162 8.02 -0.66 -10.98
CA LEU A 162 7.08 -1.23 -11.96
C LEU A 162 6.55 -0.18 -12.94
N TRP A 163 6.34 1.06 -12.50
CA TRP A 163 5.80 2.10 -13.39
C TRP A 163 6.85 2.54 -14.39
N LEU A 164 8.11 2.64 -13.93
CA LEU A 164 9.25 2.92 -14.80
C LEU A 164 9.48 1.80 -15.81
N GLU A 165 9.37 0.53 -15.42
CA GLU A 165 9.45 -0.60 -16.35
C GLU A 165 8.40 -0.52 -17.47
N LEU A 166 7.13 -0.32 -17.08
CA LEU A 166 6.01 -0.22 -18.03
C LEU A 166 6.18 0.97 -18.99
N VAL A 167 6.51 2.13 -18.44
CA VAL A 167 6.64 3.36 -19.23
C VAL A 167 7.91 3.37 -20.07
N ALA A 168 9.01 2.79 -19.59
CA ALA A 168 10.22 2.62 -20.38
C ALA A 168 9.95 1.76 -21.61
N SER A 169 9.25 0.63 -21.44
CA SER A 169 8.81 -0.21 -22.57
C SER A 169 7.97 0.58 -23.56
N PHE A 170 6.99 1.35 -23.07
CA PHE A 170 6.13 2.17 -23.92
C PHE A 170 6.91 3.26 -24.68
N ILE A 171 7.80 3.99 -24.02
CA ILE A 171 8.64 5.03 -24.63
C ILE A 171 9.51 4.40 -25.74
N GLN A 172 10.06 3.22 -25.47
CA GLN A 172 10.86 2.50 -26.46
C GLN A 172 10.05 2.16 -27.70
N GLU A 173 8.81 1.67 -27.54
CA GLU A 173 7.95 1.26 -28.64
C GLU A 173 7.35 2.43 -29.43
N THR A 174 6.96 3.52 -28.76
CA THR A 174 6.16 4.60 -29.36
C THR A 174 6.96 5.86 -29.68
N PHE A 175 8.02 6.15 -28.92
CA PHE A 175 8.90 7.30 -29.11
C PHE A 175 10.30 6.89 -29.58
N LEU A 176 10.50 5.61 -29.91
CA LEU A 176 11.80 5.06 -30.31
C LEU A 176 12.90 5.37 -29.27
N GLY A 177 12.52 5.29 -27.99
CA GLY A 177 13.40 5.52 -26.85
C GLY A 177 13.58 6.98 -26.45
N LYS A 178 13.04 7.94 -27.19
CA LYS A 178 13.26 9.38 -26.91
C LYS A 178 12.42 9.85 -25.73
N VAL A 179 13.05 9.93 -24.55
CA VAL A 179 12.41 10.38 -23.31
C VAL A 179 11.99 11.85 -23.40
N ALA A 180 12.79 12.69 -24.05
CA ALA A 180 12.47 14.12 -24.20
C ALA A 180 11.13 14.33 -24.92
N ASP A 181 10.93 13.64 -26.06
CA ASP A 181 9.70 13.71 -26.85
C ASP A 181 8.47 13.25 -26.03
N PHE A 182 8.62 12.22 -25.20
CA PHE A 182 7.55 11.76 -24.31
C PHE A 182 7.20 12.80 -23.22
N LEU A 183 8.20 13.45 -22.63
CA LEU A 183 8.01 14.44 -21.55
C LEU A 183 7.39 15.76 -22.04
N GLU A 184 7.35 16.03 -23.34
CA GLU A 184 6.60 17.17 -23.90
C GLU A 184 5.07 17.00 -23.75
N ILE A 185 4.58 15.80 -23.44
CA ILE A 185 3.18 15.53 -23.18
C ILE A 185 2.77 16.16 -21.85
N LYS A 186 1.69 16.95 -21.87
CA LYS A 186 1.27 17.80 -20.73
C LYS A 186 0.92 17.02 -19.45
N TYR A 187 0.48 15.76 -19.55
CA TYR A 187 0.14 14.86 -18.43
C TYR A 187 0.43 13.40 -18.80
N PRO A 188 1.69 12.96 -18.73
CA PRO A 188 2.05 11.62 -19.19
C PRO A 188 1.43 10.55 -18.29
N ILE A 189 0.50 9.79 -18.84
CA ILE A 189 0.22 8.39 -18.48
C ILE A 189 -0.05 7.73 -19.82
N ALA A 190 0.82 6.84 -20.27
CA ALA A 190 0.56 6.10 -21.48
C ALA A 190 1.28 4.77 -21.37
N GLU A 191 0.71 3.89 -20.57
CA GLU A 191 0.85 2.44 -20.68
C GLU A 191 -0.45 1.89 -20.07
N GLU A 192 -1.16 1.04 -20.81
CA GLU A 192 -2.53 0.63 -20.46
C GLU A 192 -2.59 -0.13 -19.12
N THR A 193 -1.58 -0.96 -18.85
CA THR A 193 -1.49 -1.75 -17.61
C THR A 193 -1.34 -0.84 -16.39
N LEU A 194 -0.56 0.24 -16.51
CA LEU A 194 -0.43 1.27 -15.47
C LEU A 194 -1.77 1.96 -15.23
N GLU A 195 -2.49 2.36 -16.28
CA GLU A 195 -3.82 2.97 -16.14
C GLU A 195 -4.81 2.04 -15.44
N GLN A 196 -4.84 0.76 -15.81
CA GLN A 196 -5.70 -0.23 -15.16
C GLN A 196 -5.35 -0.43 -13.67
N THR A 197 -4.05 -0.41 -13.34
CA THR A 197 -3.57 -0.51 -11.95
C THR A 197 -4.03 0.69 -11.13
N LEU A 198 -3.85 1.91 -11.64
CA LEU A 198 -4.30 3.14 -10.99
C LEU A 198 -5.83 3.15 -10.85
N LEU A 199 -6.56 2.76 -11.89
CA LEU A 199 -8.02 2.65 -11.86
C LEU A 199 -8.47 1.72 -10.74
N SER A 200 -7.84 0.55 -10.58
CA SER A 200 -8.18 -0.40 -9.52
C SER A 200 -8.02 0.23 -8.13
N ILE A 201 -6.92 0.95 -7.90
CA ILE A 201 -6.68 1.67 -6.64
C ILE A 201 -7.74 2.74 -6.43
N LEU A 202 -8.04 3.55 -7.45
CA LEU A 202 -8.98 4.68 -7.35
C LEU A 202 -10.44 4.22 -7.24
N GLN A 203 -10.78 3.06 -7.78
CA GLN A 203 -12.07 2.42 -7.57
C GLN A 203 -12.29 2.01 -6.11
N SER A 204 -11.25 1.80 -5.32
CA SER A 204 -11.42 1.51 -3.88
C SER A 204 -11.82 2.74 -3.05
N LEU A 205 -11.63 3.95 -3.59
CA LEU A 205 -11.90 5.21 -2.89
C LEU A 205 -13.40 5.47 -2.71
N THR A 206 -13.72 6.14 -1.61
CA THR A 206 -15.01 6.80 -1.37
C THR A 206 -15.21 8.00 -2.29
N GLU A 207 -16.47 8.42 -2.48
CA GLU A 207 -16.77 9.62 -3.29
C GLU A 207 -16.17 10.90 -2.68
N SER A 208 -16.08 10.98 -1.35
CA SER A 208 -15.42 12.11 -0.68
C SER A 208 -13.89 12.11 -0.89
N GLU A 209 -13.25 10.94 -0.94
CA GLU A 209 -11.83 10.80 -1.29
C GLU A 209 -11.59 11.20 -2.74
N LYS A 210 -12.42 10.75 -3.69
CA LYS A 210 -12.31 11.15 -5.10
C LYS A 210 -12.48 12.66 -5.28
N LEU A 211 -13.52 13.25 -4.67
CA LEU A 211 -13.72 14.70 -4.70
C LEU A 211 -12.46 15.45 -4.23
N MET A 212 -11.91 15.05 -3.08
CA MET A 212 -10.70 15.65 -2.53
C MET A 212 -9.48 15.44 -3.43
N LEU A 213 -9.37 14.27 -4.06
CA LEU A 213 -8.30 13.96 -4.99
C LEU A 213 -8.38 14.85 -6.24
N THR A 214 -9.58 15.06 -6.78
CA THR A 214 -9.85 15.93 -7.92
C THR A 214 -9.53 17.39 -7.61
N GLU A 215 -9.88 17.87 -6.42
CA GLU A 215 -9.47 19.21 -5.98
C GLU A 215 -7.94 19.32 -5.81
N LEU A 216 -7.29 18.32 -5.19
CA LEU A 216 -5.82 18.29 -5.05
C LEU A 216 -5.10 18.30 -6.40
N ALA A 217 -5.65 17.63 -7.41
CA ALA A 217 -5.06 17.55 -8.74
C ALA A 217 -4.96 18.92 -9.43
N ASN A 218 -5.79 19.90 -9.06
CA ASN A 218 -5.74 21.26 -9.60
C ASN A 218 -4.52 22.07 -9.11
N PHE A 219 -3.85 21.61 -8.04
CA PHE A 219 -2.70 22.32 -7.48
C PHE A 219 -1.39 21.83 -8.08
N ASN A 220 -0.56 22.76 -8.57
CA ASN A 220 0.77 22.47 -9.12
C ASN A 220 1.89 22.48 -8.08
N GLN A 221 1.59 22.92 -6.85
CA GLN A 221 2.53 22.98 -5.74
C GLN A 221 1.88 22.32 -4.51
N PRO A 222 2.70 21.82 -3.56
CA PRO A 222 2.19 21.34 -2.29
C PRO A 222 1.34 22.39 -1.58
N ILE A 223 0.24 21.97 -0.94
CA ILE A 223 -0.69 22.88 -0.24
C ILE A 223 -0.88 22.52 1.22
N SER A 224 -1.23 23.49 2.05
CA SER A 224 -1.55 23.20 3.45
C SER A 224 -2.88 22.47 3.59
N ILE A 225 -3.05 21.77 4.72
CA ILE A 225 -4.34 21.16 5.08
C ILE A 225 -5.45 22.21 5.12
N LYS A 226 -5.17 23.42 5.61
CA LYS A 226 -6.17 24.48 5.70
C LYS A 226 -6.65 24.91 4.31
N GLU A 227 -5.71 25.19 3.41
CA GLU A 227 -6.05 25.55 2.02
C GLU A 227 -6.86 24.46 1.34
N MET A 228 -6.50 23.19 1.58
CA MET A 228 -7.25 22.06 1.03
C MET A 228 -8.69 22.01 1.56
N ILE A 229 -8.88 22.18 2.87
CA ILE A 229 -10.22 22.18 3.47
C ILE A 229 -11.08 23.31 2.89
N ASP A 230 -10.49 24.48 2.67
CA ASP A 230 -11.17 25.65 2.10
C ASP A 230 -11.65 25.42 0.64
N GLN A 231 -11.09 24.45 -0.09
CA GLN A 231 -11.55 24.06 -1.43
C GLN A 231 -12.71 23.06 -1.42
N THR A 232 -12.92 22.33 -0.31
CA THR A 232 -13.93 21.26 -0.27
C THR A 232 -15.26 21.79 0.28
N SER A 233 -16.37 21.22 -0.20
CA SER A 233 -17.70 21.43 0.39
C SER A 233 -17.96 20.56 1.63
N LEU A 234 -16.98 19.75 2.04
CA LEU A 234 -17.10 18.83 3.17
C LEU A 234 -17.00 19.58 4.50
N ALA A 235 -17.65 19.03 5.53
CA ALA A 235 -17.47 19.54 6.89
C ALA A 235 -16.01 19.36 7.33
N TYR A 236 -15.47 20.34 8.07
CA TYR A 236 -14.07 20.36 8.51
C TYR A 236 -13.56 19.03 9.09
N THR A 237 -14.35 18.40 9.96
CA THR A 237 -14.00 17.11 10.58
C THR A 237 -13.94 15.96 9.60
N ASP A 238 -14.79 15.97 8.56
CA ASP A 238 -14.81 14.94 7.55
C ASP A 238 -13.69 15.15 6.53
N SER A 239 -13.39 16.40 6.16
CA SER A 239 -12.20 16.73 5.34
C SER A 239 -10.93 16.19 5.98
N LEU A 240 -10.74 16.36 7.30
CA LEU A 240 -9.58 15.81 8.00
C LEU A 240 -9.50 14.28 7.93
N LYS A 241 -10.64 13.59 8.06
CA LYS A 241 -10.68 12.12 7.94
C LYS A 241 -10.35 11.66 6.52
N VAL A 242 -10.86 12.37 5.51
CA VAL A 242 -10.57 12.08 4.10
C VAL A 242 -9.09 12.31 3.78
N ILE A 243 -8.50 13.43 4.23
CA ILE A 243 -7.05 13.69 4.09
C ILE A 243 -6.25 12.55 4.75
N GLN A 244 -6.61 12.17 5.98
CA GLN A 244 -5.92 11.08 6.67
C GLN A 244 -6.07 9.75 5.93
N SER A 245 -7.22 9.51 5.32
CA SER A 245 -7.50 8.33 4.50
C SER A 245 -6.58 8.24 3.29
N LEU A 246 -6.50 9.32 2.50
CA LEU A 246 -5.63 9.40 1.33
C LEU A 246 -4.13 9.25 1.69
N ILE A 247 -3.72 9.77 2.85
CA ILE A 247 -2.36 9.57 3.39
C ILE A 247 -2.11 8.11 3.77
N ARG A 248 -3.08 7.43 4.40
CA ARG A 248 -2.94 6.00 4.74
C ARG A 248 -2.84 5.10 3.52
N ARG A 249 -3.45 5.50 2.40
CA ARG A 249 -3.36 4.84 1.09
C ARG A 249 -2.08 5.20 0.31
N ILE A 250 -1.24 6.10 0.86
CA ILE A 250 -0.01 6.57 0.22
C ILE A 250 -0.27 7.24 -1.15
N ILE A 251 -1.50 7.68 -1.41
CA ILE A 251 -1.87 8.45 -2.60
C ILE A 251 -1.43 9.91 -2.44
N VAL A 252 -1.57 10.42 -1.20
CA VAL A 252 -1.15 11.76 -0.80
C VAL A 252 -0.06 11.63 0.25
N ALA A 253 1.06 12.32 0.02
CA ALA A 253 2.16 12.42 0.97
C ALA A 253 2.17 13.80 1.65
N LYS A 254 3.01 13.94 2.66
CA LYS A 254 3.40 15.24 3.20
C LYS A 254 4.87 15.49 2.91
N ASP A 255 5.20 16.70 2.48
CA ASP A 255 6.60 17.12 2.38
C ASP A 255 7.20 17.46 3.76
N GLU A 256 8.45 17.92 3.76
CA GLU A 256 9.18 18.38 4.94
C GLU A 256 8.50 19.56 5.68
N ASN A 257 7.66 20.33 4.98
CA ASN A 257 6.90 21.44 5.52
C ASN A 257 5.47 21.03 5.94
N ALA A 258 5.18 19.73 5.95
CA ALA A 258 3.87 19.14 6.23
C ALA A 258 2.76 19.54 5.25
N LEU A 259 3.13 20.00 4.04
CA LEU A 259 2.22 20.32 2.95
C LEU A 259 1.83 19.05 2.20
N LEU A 260 0.55 18.98 1.80
CA LEU A 260 -0.02 17.87 1.06
C LEU A 260 0.54 17.85 -0.37
N CYS A 261 1.08 16.70 -0.75
CA CYS A 261 1.60 16.42 -2.08
C CYS A 261 0.83 15.25 -2.69
N LEU A 262 0.14 15.48 -3.80
CA LEU A 262 -0.44 14.39 -4.59
C LEU A 262 0.65 13.74 -5.43
N ASN A 263 0.71 12.41 -5.44
CA ASN A 263 1.59 11.67 -6.34
C ASN A 263 1.33 12.10 -7.82
N PRO A 264 2.38 12.49 -8.58
CA PRO A 264 2.23 13.04 -9.93
C PRO A 264 1.50 12.10 -10.91
N VAL A 265 1.68 10.78 -10.77
CA VAL A 265 1.03 9.77 -11.61
C VAL A 265 -0.48 9.74 -11.34
N PHE A 266 -0.88 9.75 -10.07
CA PHE A 266 -2.30 9.87 -9.70
C PHE A 266 -2.90 11.21 -10.14
N LYS A 267 -2.14 12.31 -10.02
CA LYS A 267 -2.56 13.63 -10.52
C LYS A 267 -2.82 13.61 -12.03
N ALA A 268 -1.88 13.07 -12.81
CA ALA A 268 -2.02 12.97 -14.27
C ALA A 268 -3.23 12.11 -14.64
N TYR A 269 -3.42 10.97 -13.98
CA TYR A 269 -4.59 10.11 -14.18
C TYR A 269 -5.91 10.84 -13.91
N VAL A 270 -6.04 11.52 -12.77
CA VAL A 270 -7.24 12.26 -12.39
C VAL A 270 -7.57 13.36 -13.41
N ILE A 271 -6.57 14.10 -13.87
CA ILE A 271 -6.75 15.15 -14.89
C ILE A 271 -7.19 14.56 -16.24
N ASN A 272 -6.61 13.44 -16.66
CA ASN A 272 -6.89 12.82 -17.95
C ASN A 272 -8.28 12.14 -17.99
N HIS A 273 -8.77 11.60 -16.87
CA HIS A 273 -9.98 10.78 -16.82
C HIS A 273 -11.18 11.42 -16.10
N GLN A 274 -11.01 12.54 -15.40
CA GLN A 274 -12.09 13.26 -14.68
C GLN A 274 -12.92 12.34 -13.76
N ILE A 275 -12.23 11.63 -12.87
CA ILE A 275 -12.84 10.65 -11.93
C ILE A 275 -13.47 11.26 -10.68
#